data_AF-A0A957BYR3-F1
#
_entry.id   AF-A0A957BYR3-F1
#
_cell.length_a   1.000
_cell.length_b   1.000
_cell.length_c   1.000
_cell.angle_alpha   90.00
_cell.angle_beta   90.00
_cell.angle_gamma   90.00
#
_symmetry.space_group_name_H-M   'P 1'
#
loop_
_entity.id
_entity.type
_entity.pdbx_description
1 polymer ?
#
loop_
_entity_poly.entity_id
_entity_poly.type
_entity_poly.pdbx_seq_one_letter_code
_entity_poly.pdbx_strand_id
1 'polypeptide(L)'
;MLLAWEWQYNLQEMHHLLVLCYHLQHPSLYSPEALEYAQWELAQFIEEGITPQQMLHEIRRTMQDTKIKGTPEHHGKYAQPIAWEMFIGDVVAAGHTRYYASVQQWARSILAS
;
A
#
# COMPACT_ATOMS: atom_id res chain seq x y z
N MET A 1 8.92 2.70 8.78
CA MET A 1 8.08 1.87 9.67
C MET A 1 6.88 2.70 10.08
N LEU A 2 5.68 2.27 9.70
CA LEU A 2 4.42 2.99 9.95
C LEU A 2 3.91 2.72 11.36
N LEU A 3 4.10 1.50 11.87
CA LEU A 3 3.63 1.10 13.20
C LEU A 3 4.80 0.53 14.02
N ALA A 4 5.13 1.17 15.15
CA ALA A 4 6.29 0.79 15.96
C ALA A 4 6.23 -0.65 16.52
N TRP A 5 5.02 -1.18 16.71
CA TRP A 5 4.79 -2.51 17.26
C TRP A 5 4.96 -3.64 16.24
N GLU A 6 5.05 -3.35 14.93
CA GLU A 6 5.42 -4.36 13.91
C GLU A 6 6.78 -5.00 14.21
N TRP A 7 7.73 -4.19 14.68
CA TRP A 7 9.05 -4.67 15.10
C TRP A 7 8.98 -5.50 16.38
N GLN A 8 8.24 -5.00 17.37
CA GLN A 8 8.13 -5.62 18.69
C GLN A 8 7.54 -7.04 18.63
N TYR A 9 6.57 -7.27 17.73
CA TYR A 9 5.86 -8.54 17.60
C TYR A 9 6.25 -9.35 16.36
N ASN A 10 7.30 -8.94 15.64
CA ASN A 10 7.80 -9.61 14.44
C ASN A 10 6.74 -9.77 13.32
N LEU A 11 5.94 -8.74 13.05
CA LEU A 11 4.82 -8.76 12.11
C LEU A 11 5.16 -8.13 10.75
N GLN A 12 6.44 -8.13 10.39
CA GLN A 12 6.96 -7.35 9.26
C GLN A 12 6.50 -7.88 7.89
N GLU A 13 5.96 -9.10 7.83
CA GLU A 13 5.52 -9.72 6.57
C GLU A 13 4.35 -8.97 5.91
N MET A 14 3.48 -8.32 6.70
CA MET A 14 2.38 -7.49 6.18
C MET A 14 2.80 -6.03 5.99
N HIS A 15 4.04 -5.65 6.36
CA HIS A 15 4.50 -4.27 6.31
C HIS A 15 4.41 -3.67 4.90
N HIS A 16 4.77 -4.47 3.89
CA HIS A 16 4.74 -4.02 2.50
C HIS A 16 3.31 -3.66 2.07
N LEU A 17 2.35 -4.55 2.35
CA LEU A 17 0.95 -4.33 2.02
C LEU A 17 0.35 -3.16 2.82
N LEU A 18 0.74 -2.99 4.09
CA LEU A 18 0.36 -1.85 4.92
C LEU A 18 0.82 -0.52 4.30
N VAL A 19 2.10 -0.43 3.93
CA VAL A 19 2.70 0.76 3.30
C VAL A 19 2.01 1.06 1.98
N LEU A 20 1.74 0.04 1.17
CA LEU A 20 1.06 0.16 -0.11
C LEU A 20 -0.35 0.74 0.04
N CYS A 21 -1.14 0.23 0.98
CA CYS A 21 -2.47 0.75 1.28
C CYS A 21 -2.41 2.22 1.70
N TYR A 22 -1.43 2.58 2.53
CA TYR A 22 -1.20 3.97 2.92
C TYR A 22 -0.86 4.85 1.71
N HIS A 23 0.01 4.38 0.80
CA HIS A 23 0.38 5.14 -0.40
C HIS A 23 -0.83 5.46 -1.28
N LEU A 24 -1.71 4.47 -1.49
CA LEU A 24 -2.92 4.62 -2.30
C LEU A 24 -3.89 5.64 -1.70
N GLN A 25 -4.01 5.71 -0.38
CA GLN A 25 -4.85 6.73 0.26
C GLN A 25 -4.21 8.14 0.29
N HIS A 26 -2.92 8.26 -0.01
CA HIS A 26 -2.17 9.52 0.00
C HIS A 26 -1.45 9.76 -1.33
N PRO A 27 -2.21 9.82 -2.46
CA PRO A 27 -1.63 9.80 -3.81
C PRO A 27 -0.72 10.99 -4.09
N SER A 28 -0.93 12.14 -3.43
CA SER A 28 -0.13 13.35 -3.62
C SER A 28 1.31 13.24 -3.13
N LEU A 29 1.64 12.23 -2.33
CA LEU A 29 3.01 11.98 -1.86
C LEU A 29 3.88 11.28 -2.91
N TYR A 30 3.25 10.70 -3.93
CA TYR A 30 3.87 9.87 -4.95
C TYR A 30 3.74 10.51 -6.32
N SER A 31 4.57 10.12 -7.27
CA SER A 31 4.38 10.48 -8.68
C SER A 31 3.14 9.77 -9.25
N PRO A 32 2.57 10.26 -10.37
CA PRO A 32 1.54 9.55 -11.10
C PRO A 32 1.94 8.11 -11.46
N GLU A 33 3.18 7.90 -11.91
CA GLU A 33 3.68 6.58 -12.31
C GLU A 33 3.74 5.62 -11.10
N ALA A 34 4.18 6.12 -9.95
CA ALA A 34 4.20 5.33 -8.72
C ALA A 34 2.79 5.03 -8.21
N LEU A 35 1.81 5.93 -8.41
CA LEU A 35 0.42 5.69 -8.05
C LEU A 35 -0.22 4.61 -8.93
N GLU A 36 0.02 4.64 -10.24
CA GLU A 36 -0.45 3.60 -11.17
C GLU A 36 0.18 2.25 -10.83
N TYR A 37 1.49 2.23 -10.58
CA TYR A 37 2.19 1.02 -10.18
C TYR A 37 1.67 0.46 -8.86
N ALA A 38 1.41 1.32 -7.86
CA ALA A 38 0.85 0.90 -6.58
C ALA A 38 -0.54 0.24 -6.72
N GLN A 39 -1.37 0.71 -7.66
CA GLN A 39 -2.67 0.08 -7.94
C GLN A 39 -2.49 -1.32 -8.54
N TRP A 40 -1.59 -1.45 -9.52
CA TRP A 40 -1.26 -2.75 -10.10
C TRP A 40 -0.70 -3.71 -9.03
N GLU A 41 0.21 -3.24 -8.20
CA GLU A 41 0.82 -4.01 -7.12
C GLU A 41 -0.22 -4.52 -6.11
N LEU A 42 -1.19 -3.70 -5.74
CA LEU A 42 -2.28 -4.10 -4.86
C LEU A 42 -3.10 -5.24 -5.47
N ALA A 43 -3.46 -5.13 -6.75
CA ALA A 43 -4.18 -6.18 -7.45
C ALA A 43 -3.38 -7.49 -7.46
N GLN A 44 -2.07 -7.43 -7.74
CA GLN A 44 -1.22 -8.63 -7.72
C GLN A 44 -1.18 -9.29 -6.32
N PHE A 45 -1.04 -8.50 -5.24
CA PHE A 45 -1.05 -9.06 -3.88
C PHE A 45 -2.37 -9.74 -3.53
N ILE A 46 -3.50 -9.18 -3.98
CA ILE A 46 -4.83 -9.62 -3.54
C ILE A 46 -5.42 -10.70 -4.45
N GLU A 47 -5.24 -10.60 -5.75
CA GLU A 47 -5.82 -11.49 -6.74
C GLU A 47 -4.90 -12.70 -7.02
N GLU A 48 -3.60 -12.44 -7.16
CA GLU A 48 -2.61 -13.46 -7.54
C GLU A 48 -1.83 -14.03 -6.33
N GLY A 49 -1.99 -13.42 -5.15
CA GLY A 49 -1.38 -13.89 -3.91
C GLY A 49 0.15 -13.87 -3.92
N ILE A 50 0.76 -12.96 -4.69
CA ILE A 50 2.22 -12.85 -4.76
C ILE A 50 2.81 -12.47 -3.41
N THR A 51 4.03 -12.94 -3.15
CA THR A 51 4.77 -12.61 -1.93
C THR A 51 5.52 -11.28 -2.06
N PRO A 52 5.80 -10.58 -0.95
CA PRO A 52 6.62 -9.37 -0.97
C PRO A 52 7.99 -9.57 -1.66
N GLN A 53 8.60 -10.75 -1.50
CA GLN A 53 9.88 -11.07 -2.14
C GLN A 53 9.77 -11.14 -3.67
N GLN A 54 8.68 -11.72 -4.19
CA GLN A 54 8.40 -11.74 -5.63
C GLN A 54 8.14 -10.33 -6.15
N MET A 55 7.37 -9.53 -5.41
CA MET A 55 7.10 -8.14 -5.78
C MET A 55 8.38 -7.28 -5.81
N LEU A 56 9.27 -7.43 -4.82
CA LEU A 56 10.55 -6.74 -4.81
C LEU A 56 11.42 -7.08 -6.04
N HIS A 57 11.32 -8.30 -6.56
CA HIS A 57 11.99 -8.68 -7.80
C HIS A 57 11.41 -7.91 -9.01
N GLU A 58 10.08 -7.85 -9.12
CA GLU A 58 9.39 -7.11 -10.18
C GLU A 58 9.64 -5.61 -10.11
N ILE A 59 9.63 -5.00 -8.92
CA ILE A 59 9.95 -3.58 -8.72
C ILE A 59 11.35 -3.27 -9.26
N ARG A 60 12.35 -4.09 -8.93
CA ARG A 60 13.72 -3.88 -9.44
C ARG A 60 13.79 -3.94 -10.97
N ARG A 61 12.94 -4.75 -11.60
CA ARG A 61 12.89 -4.91 -13.05
C ARG A 61 12.14 -3.77 -13.76
N THR A 62 11.12 -3.20 -13.12
CA THR A 62 10.12 -2.33 -13.77
C THR A 62 10.20 -0.87 -13.37
N MET A 63 10.77 -0.55 -12.20
CA MET A 63 10.73 0.78 -11.58
C MET A 63 12.12 1.42 -11.38
N GLN A 64 13.18 0.87 -11.98
CA GLN A 64 14.57 1.24 -11.67
C GLN A 64 14.89 2.73 -11.91
N ASP A 65 14.29 3.32 -12.94
CA ASP A 65 14.49 4.73 -13.31
C ASP A 65 13.25 5.61 -13.02
N THR A 66 12.23 5.05 -12.37
CA THR A 66 10.97 5.74 -12.09
C THR A 66 11.12 6.60 -10.85
N LYS A 67 10.82 7.90 -10.98
CA LYS A 67 10.74 8.80 -9.83
C LYS A 67 9.53 8.42 -8.98
N ILE A 68 9.77 7.96 -7.74
CA ILE A 68 8.69 7.52 -6.84
C ILE A 68 8.01 8.72 -6.14
N LYS A 69 8.80 9.70 -5.71
CA LYS A 69 8.32 10.81 -4.88
C LYS A 69 7.60 11.86 -5.72
N GLY A 70 6.39 12.23 -5.29
CA GLY A 70 5.62 13.33 -5.88
C GLY A 70 6.22 14.69 -5.58
N THR A 71 5.94 15.67 -6.43
CA THR A 71 6.18 17.10 -6.20
C THR A 71 4.87 17.88 -6.32
N PRO A 72 4.80 19.14 -5.84
CA PRO A 72 3.59 19.93 -6.00
C PRO A 72 3.08 20.01 -7.45
N GLU A 73 3.99 19.99 -8.42
CA GLU A 73 3.70 20.05 -9.86
C GLU A 73 3.50 18.68 -10.51
N HIS A 74 4.05 17.61 -9.92
CA HIS A 74 4.02 16.24 -10.47
C HIS A 74 3.74 15.23 -9.37
N HIS A 75 2.46 15.02 -9.08
CA HIS A 75 2.02 14.06 -8.08
C HIS A 75 0.81 13.25 -8.55
N GLY A 76 0.65 12.07 -7.99
CA GLY A 76 -0.46 11.18 -8.24
C GLY A 76 -1.77 11.80 -7.77
N LYS A 77 -2.81 11.61 -8.56
CA LYS A 77 -4.17 12.03 -8.25
C LYS A 77 -5.15 11.09 -8.94
N TYR A 78 -6.19 10.69 -8.24
CA TYR A 78 -7.30 9.96 -8.85
C TYR A 78 -8.17 10.88 -9.70
N ALA A 79 -8.75 10.33 -10.78
CA ALA A 79 -9.65 11.07 -11.67
C ALA A 79 -10.90 11.58 -10.92
N GLN A 80 -11.39 10.79 -9.95
CA GLN A 80 -12.48 11.13 -9.06
C GLN A 80 -12.04 10.96 -7.60
N PRO A 81 -12.59 11.74 -6.67
CA PRO A 81 -12.41 11.48 -5.24
C PRO A 81 -12.92 10.07 -4.88
N ILE A 82 -12.12 9.33 -4.12
CA ILE A 82 -12.49 7.99 -3.65
C ILE A 82 -13.02 8.08 -2.22
N ALA A 83 -14.18 7.45 -1.96
CA ALA A 83 -14.76 7.35 -0.64
C ALA A 83 -14.27 6.07 0.06
N TRP A 84 -13.12 6.15 0.72
CA TRP A 84 -12.53 5.01 1.41
C TRP A 84 -13.39 4.53 2.59
N GLU A 85 -13.64 3.23 2.66
CA GLU A 85 -14.42 2.60 3.75
C GLU A 85 -13.59 2.27 5.00
N MET A 86 -12.26 2.19 4.83
CA MET A 86 -11.32 1.82 5.89
C MET A 86 -10.02 2.62 5.74
N PHE A 87 -9.38 2.95 6.85
CA PHE A 87 -8.14 3.72 6.92
C PHE A 87 -7.12 3.04 7.83
N ILE A 88 -5.88 3.56 7.81
CA ILE A 88 -4.82 3.13 8.74
C ILE A 88 -5.26 3.20 10.21
N GLY A 89 -6.12 4.16 10.56
CA GLY A 89 -6.68 4.30 11.92
C GLY A 89 -7.45 3.06 12.38
N ASP A 90 -8.18 2.41 11.47
CA ASP A 90 -8.94 1.18 11.77
C ASP A 90 -8.01 -0.01 11.99
N VAL A 91 -6.92 -0.11 11.23
CA VAL A 91 -5.87 -1.12 11.44
C VAL A 91 -5.21 -0.95 12.82
N VAL A 92 -4.90 0.29 13.20
CA VAL A 92 -4.34 0.59 14.52
C VAL A 92 -5.33 0.25 15.64
N ALA A 93 -6.60 0.62 15.49
CA ALA A 93 -7.64 0.36 16.47
C ALA A 93 -7.92 -1.14 16.67
N ALA A 94 -7.79 -1.95 15.61
CA ALA A 94 -7.92 -3.40 15.70
C ALA A 94 -6.80 -4.08 16.50
N GLY A 95 -5.65 -3.43 16.60
CA GLY A 95 -4.51 -3.85 17.40
C GLY A 95 -3.77 -5.07 16.87
N HIS A 96 -2.70 -5.45 17.58
CA HIS A 96 -1.72 -6.41 17.08
C HIS A 96 -2.19 -7.84 16.86
N THR A 97 -3.14 -8.32 17.65
CA THR A 97 -3.70 -9.66 17.51
C THR A 97 -4.53 -9.82 16.23
N ARG A 98 -5.01 -8.71 15.64
CA ARG A 98 -5.82 -8.71 14.41
C ARG A 98 -5.10 -8.11 13.20
N TYR A 99 -3.83 -7.76 13.35
CA TYR A 99 -3.06 -7.00 12.37
C TYR A 99 -3.18 -7.56 10.94
N TYR A 100 -2.97 -8.86 10.77
CA TYR A 100 -2.99 -9.53 9.47
C TYR A 100 -4.34 -9.42 8.79
N ALA A 101 -5.39 -9.78 9.53
CA ALA A 101 -6.76 -9.71 9.04
C ALA A 101 -7.14 -8.26 8.71
N SER A 102 -6.75 -7.30 9.53
CA SER A 102 -7.06 -5.88 9.32
C SER A 102 -6.31 -5.28 8.13
N VAL A 103 -5.04 -5.63 7.91
CA VAL A 103 -4.29 -5.17 6.72
C VAL A 103 -4.87 -5.79 5.45
N GLN A 104 -5.19 -7.10 5.47
CA GLN A 104 -5.83 -7.76 4.32
C GLN A 104 -7.21 -7.18 4.02
N GLN A 105 -8.00 -6.89 5.06
CA GLN A 105 -9.32 -6.27 4.90
C GLN A 105 -9.19 -4.86 4.30
N TRP A 106 -8.24 -4.07 4.79
CA TRP A 106 -7.99 -2.72 4.26
C TRP A 106 -7.54 -2.74 2.80
N ALA A 107 -6.64 -3.66 2.45
CA ALA A 107 -6.20 -3.85 1.07
C ALA A 107 -7.37 -4.21 0.15
N ARG A 108 -8.26 -5.10 0.58
CA ARG A 108 -9.47 -5.46 -0.18
C ARG A 108 -10.45 -4.30 -0.31
N SER A 109 -10.63 -3.49 0.73
CA SER A 109 -11.52 -2.32 0.65
C SER A 109 -10.98 -1.29 -0.35
N ILE A 110 -9.65 -1.10 -0.40
CA ILE A 110 -9.04 -0.19 -1.38
C ILE A 110 -9.23 -0.71 -2.80
N LEU A 111 -9.02 -2.02 -3.04
CA LEU A 111 -9.19 -2.62 -4.38
C LEU A 111 -10.64 -2.52 -4.88
N ALA A 112 -11.62 -2.51 -3.98
CA ALA A 112 -13.03 -2.42 -4.31
C ALA A 112 -13.56 -0.98 -4.50
N SER A 113 -12.73 0.04 -4.25
CA SER A 113 -13.11 1.46 -4.29
C SER A 113 -12.87 2.10 -5.65
#